data_AF-A0A958L987-F1
#
_entry.id   AF-A0A958L987-F1
#
_cell.length_a   1.000
_cell.length_b   1.000
_cell.length_c   1.000
_cell.angle_alpha   90.00
_cell.angle_beta   90.00
_cell.angle_gamma   90.00
#
_symmetry.space_group_name_H-M   'P 1'
#
loop_
_entity.id
_entity.type
_entity.pdbx_description
1 polymer ?
#
loop_
_entity_poly.entity_id
_entity_poly.type
_entity_poly.pdbx_seq_one_letter_code
_entity_poly.pdbx_strand_id
1 'polypeptide(L)'
;MGKIKASSTAEYFAKNLQQVGFSSPIKAVLTTLKEAVDNSLDACEEAGIPPEIKVKIKKVGRGSTKSTDLVDIVIEDNGPGLDADDLPKVFGEYLASSKFGKGQCSRGQQGIGISAATTWAQLTNAKGVKVISKTKKMRKAVSAQVDVDIKNNKGKIKNKETVDWDRDHGLKVEFKIDGRVQLNGDGGLLTYLEGTALVNPHLTLEYDLLENEKIRVERVSDDVPKVPPPTLPHPHTMKLGEFITHAHLYNTSSLETFLKKGFSRVTDNSIKDFVKLGMPKSYLSKKVSTIPDGDFKKIFQAVQETELTNPSTRSVLVVGEEGLARSIQRLGEIDFFSVVTRKPRICDFKPVVVEVAIARFLDRSSSKEDESVQLIRFANRVPLQFDKGGCAITRAVESVNWRSYGLNQPRNSLPLGPYIFAVSVTSPFIKFKNASKETIDASDELVEEIRRTLMQAGQKLSRHIRAEDKAADLERKIRHIEKFG
;
A
#
# COMPACT_ATOMS: atom_id res chain seq x y z
N MET A 1 24.86 27.01 -28.26
CA MET A 1 24.23 25.68 -28.08
C MET A 1 24.39 25.25 -26.63
N GLY A 2 23.29 24.95 -25.93
CA GLY A 2 23.38 24.39 -24.57
C GLY A 2 24.01 23.01 -24.61
N LYS A 3 25.00 22.73 -23.75
CA LYS A 3 25.57 21.39 -23.60
C LYS A 3 24.49 20.44 -23.06
N ILE A 4 24.27 19.31 -23.74
CA ILE A 4 23.41 18.22 -23.25
C ILE A 4 24.03 17.69 -21.95
N LYS A 5 23.24 17.61 -20.87
CA LYS A 5 23.66 17.06 -19.57
C LYS A 5 22.78 15.85 -19.22
N ALA A 6 23.40 14.77 -18.75
CA ALA A 6 22.72 13.64 -18.16
C ALA A 6 22.51 13.86 -16.66
N SER A 7 21.41 13.36 -16.11
CA SER A 7 21.04 13.43 -14.69
C SER A 7 21.00 12.02 -14.12
N SER A 8 21.47 11.84 -12.89
CA SER A 8 21.30 10.56 -12.18
C SER A 8 19.84 10.36 -11.77
N THR A 9 19.48 9.12 -11.40
CA THR A 9 18.16 8.79 -10.83
C THR A 9 17.87 9.59 -9.56
N ALA A 10 18.85 9.71 -8.65
CA ALA A 10 18.70 10.49 -7.43
C ALA A 10 18.53 11.98 -7.73
N GLU A 11 19.23 12.52 -8.73
CA GLU A 11 19.07 13.92 -9.16
C GLU A 11 17.69 14.16 -9.78
N TYR A 12 17.17 13.20 -10.55
CA TYR A 12 15.82 13.27 -11.08
C TYR A 12 14.79 13.31 -9.94
N PHE A 13 14.85 12.36 -9.01
CA PHE A 13 13.88 12.30 -7.90
C PHE A 13 14.03 13.46 -6.94
N ALA A 14 15.24 13.92 -6.61
CA ALA A 14 15.47 15.07 -5.75
C ALA A 14 14.82 16.35 -6.31
N LYS A 15 14.79 16.51 -7.64
CA LYS A 15 14.09 17.62 -8.33
C LYS A 15 12.59 17.40 -8.49
N ASN A 16 12.12 16.16 -8.36
CA ASN A 16 10.74 15.75 -8.63
C ASN A 16 10.09 15.00 -7.46
N LEU A 17 10.45 15.35 -6.22
CA LEU A 17 9.97 14.68 -5.00
C LEU A 17 8.44 14.69 -4.87
N GLN A 18 7.75 15.65 -5.50
CA GLN A 18 6.30 15.69 -5.62
C GLN A 18 5.69 14.45 -6.28
N GLN A 19 6.39 13.79 -7.21
CA GLN A 19 5.91 12.58 -7.90
C GLN A 19 5.84 11.37 -6.98
N VAL A 20 6.62 11.38 -5.90
CA VAL A 20 6.78 10.27 -4.95
C VAL A 20 6.17 10.58 -3.58
N GLY A 21 5.26 11.57 -3.51
CA GLY A 21 4.46 11.88 -2.32
C GLY A 21 4.90 13.13 -1.54
N PHE A 22 6.04 13.73 -1.86
CA PHE A 22 6.57 14.90 -1.13
C PHE A 22 6.19 16.22 -1.82
N SER A 23 4.88 16.42 -2.07
CA SER A 23 4.37 17.60 -2.78
C SER A 23 3.95 18.75 -1.87
N SER A 24 3.80 18.50 -0.57
CA SER A 24 3.45 19.51 0.44
C SER A 24 4.03 19.15 1.81
N PRO A 25 4.19 20.11 2.74
CA PRO A 25 4.71 19.83 4.09
C PRO A 25 3.90 18.82 4.89
N ILE A 26 2.58 18.77 4.68
CA ILE A 26 1.69 17.78 5.33
C ILE A 26 1.95 16.39 4.74
N LYS A 27 1.96 16.30 3.40
CA LYS A 27 2.21 15.03 2.70
C LYS A 27 3.61 14.49 3.01
N ALA A 28 4.62 15.34 3.16
CA ALA A 28 5.99 14.93 3.48
C ALA A 28 6.10 14.19 4.83
N VAL A 29 5.46 14.71 5.89
CA VAL A 29 5.42 14.07 7.21
C VAL A 29 4.72 12.72 7.12
N LEU A 30 3.53 12.68 6.54
CA LEU A 30 2.76 11.43 6.42
C LEU A 30 3.47 10.39 5.53
N THR A 31 4.06 10.80 4.40
CA THR A 31 4.78 9.90 3.50
C THR A 31 6.02 9.32 4.19
N THR A 32 6.76 10.14 4.95
CA THR A 32 7.90 9.67 5.74
C THR A 32 7.49 8.63 6.77
N LEU A 33 6.42 8.90 7.53
CA LEU A 33 5.86 7.94 8.49
C LEU A 33 5.44 6.64 7.79
N LYS A 34 4.68 6.77 6.69
CA LYS A 34 4.14 5.65 5.94
C LYS A 34 5.23 4.73 5.42
N GLU A 35 6.23 5.28 4.74
CA GLU A 35 7.33 4.50 4.17
C GLU A 35 8.17 3.81 5.27
N ALA A 36 8.35 4.44 6.43
CA ALA A 36 9.06 3.82 7.55
C ALA A 36 8.25 2.66 8.16
N VAL A 37 6.97 2.87 8.48
CA VAL A 37 6.09 1.85 9.08
C VAL A 37 5.86 0.68 8.12
N ASP A 38 5.63 0.95 6.83
CA ASP A 38 5.40 -0.09 5.82
C ASP A 38 6.65 -0.98 5.65
N ASN A 39 7.85 -0.39 5.69
CA ASN A 39 9.12 -1.15 5.64
C ASN A 39 9.34 -1.98 6.90
N SER A 40 9.04 -1.43 8.09
CA SER A 40 9.11 -2.17 9.36
C SER A 40 8.16 -3.37 9.37
N LEU A 41 6.92 -3.19 8.91
CA LEU A 41 5.94 -4.27 8.78
C LEU A 41 6.42 -5.37 7.84
N ASP A 42 6.85 -4.99 6.64
CA ASP A 42 7.33 -5.96 5.67
C ASP A 42 8.56 -6.74 6.20
N ALA A 43 9.51 -6.06 6.86
CA ALA A 43 10.71 -6.70 7.41
C ALA A 43 10.38 -7.69 8.54
N CYS A 44 9.41 -7.37 9.39
CA CYS A 44 8.92 -8.27 10.43
C CYS A 44 8.22 -9.50 9.83
N GLU A 45 7.31 -9.28 8.87
CA GLU A 45 6.55 -10.35 8.21
C GLU A 45 7.46 -11.31 7.43
N GLU A 46 8.45 -10.79 6.71
CA GLU A 46 9.45 -11.62 5.99
C GLU A 46 10.30 -12.46 6.94
N ALA A 47 10.56 -11.97 8.15
CA ALA A 47 11.29 -12.69 9.18
C ALA A 47 10.40 -13.60 10.06
N GLY A 48 9.07 -13.60 9.84
CA GLY A 48 8.12 -14.33 10.68
C GLY A 48 8.02 -13.80 12.11
N ILE A 49 8.34 -12.52 12.33
CA ILE A 49 8.31 -11.85 13.64
C ILE A 49 6.99 -11.08 13.76
N PRO A 50 6.20 -11.27 14.83
CA PRO A 50 5.05 -10.41 15.11
C PRO A 50 5.50 -8.95 15.31
N PRO A 51 5.04 -8.01 14.48
CA PRO A 51 5.56 -6.66 14.49
C PRO A 51 5.14 -5.89 15.74
N GLU A 52 6.13 -5.28 16.40
CA GLU A 52 5.98 -4.30 17.46
C GLU A 52 6.64 -3.01 17.02
N ILE A 53 5.82 -2.03 16.64
CA ILE A 53 6.29 -0.76 16.06
C ILE A 53 5.97 0.38 17.02
N LYS A 54 6.98 1.18 17.34
CA LYS A 54 6.87 2.42 18.12
C LYS A 54 7.06 3.60 17.19
N VAL A 55 6.10 4.53 17.20
CA VAL A 55 6.12 5.76 16.42
C VAL A 55 6.18 6.95 17.38
N LYS A 56 7.07 7.90 17.14
CA LYS A 56 7.14 9.13 17.91
C LYS A 56 7.32 10.31 16.96
N ILE A 57 6.40 11.27 17.03
CA ILE A 57 6.42 12.46 16.16
C ILE A 57 6.33 13.70 17.03
N LYS A 58 7.36 14.55 17.00
CA LYS A 58 7.42 15.78 17.81
C LYS A 58 7.79 17.00 16.99
N LYS A 59 7.28 18.15 17.39
CA LYS A 59 7.79 19.45 16.91
C LYS A 59 8.97 19.82 17.78
N VAL A 60 10.15 19.95 17.17
CA VAL A 60 11.41 20.23 17.88
C VAL A 60 11.94 21.63 17.63
N GLY A 61 11.22 22.43 16.85
CA GLY A 61 11.55 23.82 16.59
C GLY A 61 10.80 24.38 15.40
N ARG A 62 11.20 25.58 14.99
CA ARG A 62 10.73 26.23 13.77
C ARG A 62 11.48 25.65 12.56
N GLY A 63 10.76 25.39 11.47
CA GLY A 63 11.37 24.95 10.22
C GLY A 63 12.02 26.11 9.44
N SER A 64 12.56 25.81 8.26
CA SER A 64 13.26 26.78 7.41
C SER A 64 12.35 27.85 6.80
N THR A 65 11.04 27.58 6.70
CA THR A 65 10.04 28.52 6.15
C THR A 65 9.02 28.94 7.20
N LYS A 66 8.35 30.09 6.99
CA LYS A 66 7.36 30.61 7.95
C LYS A 66 6.15 29.68 8.17
N SER A 67 5.89 28.76 7.26
CA SER A 67 4.73 27.86 7.28
C SER A 67 5.06 26.42 7.70
N THR A 68 6.31 26.15 8.11
CA THR A 68 6.77 24.80 8.49
C THR A 68 7.38 24.78 9.89
N ASP A 69 7.15 23.67 10.57
CA ASP A 69 7.81 23.31 11.82
C ASP A 69 8.96 22.34 11.49
N LEU A 70 10.00 22.32 12.33
CA LEU A 70 10.97 21.24 12.31
C LEU A 70 10.37 20.06 13.08
N VAL A 71 10.08 18.98 12.36
CA VAL A 71 9.42 17.79 12.88
C VAL A 71 10.42 16.66 13.00
N ASP A 72 10.48 16.05 14.17
CA ASP A 72 11.26 14.85 14.46
C ASP A 72 10.35 13.62 14.40
N ILE A 73 10.62 12.71 13.46
CA ILE A 73 9.84 11.51 13.19
C ILE A 73 10.73 10.30 13.48
N VAL A 74 10.38 9.55 14.52
CA VAL A 74 11.12 8.38 14.98
C VAL A 74 10.25 7.15 14.86
N ILE A 75 10.76 6.11 14.21
CA ILE A 75 10.12 4.80 14.10
C ILE A 75 11.12 3.77 14.62
N GLU A 76 10.67 2.90 15.53
CA GLU A 76 11.46 1.81 16.09
C GLU A 76 10.66 0.51 15.98
N ASP A 77 11.27 -0.53 15.41
CA ASP A 77 10.68 -1.85 15.25
C ASP A 77 11.48 -2.96 15.93
N ASN A 78 10.86 -4.12 16.07
CA ASN A 78 11.47 -5.37 16.54
C ASN A 78 11.84 -6.31 15.36
N GLY A 79 12.04 -5.78 14.17
CA GLY A 79 12.38 -6.57 12.98
C GLY A 79 13.78 -7.20 13.05
N PRO A 80 14.25 -7.85 11.97
CA PRO A 80 15.55 -8.53 11.96
C PRO A 80 16.76 -7.58 12.05
N GLY A 81 16.56 -6.27 11.88
CA GLY A 81 17.63 -5.29 11.69
C GLY A 81 18.27 -5.39 10.29
N LEU A 82 19.27 -4.55 10.06
CA LEU A 82 20.06 -4.48 8.84
C LEU A 82 21.55 -4.51 9.19
N ASP A 83 22.33 -5.20 8.37
CA ASP A 83 23.79 -5.16 8.48
C ASP A 83 24.31 -3.78 8.07
N ALA A 84 25.46 -3.38 8.63
CA ALA A 84 26.00 -2.04 8.46
C ALA A 84 26.28 -1.65 6.98
N ASP A 85 26.56 -2.64 6.14
CA ASP A 85 26.86 -2.46 4.72
C ASP A 85 25.62 -2.28 3.85
N ASP A 86 24.44 -2.63 4.36
CA ASP A 86 23.17 -2.49 3.65
C ASP A 86 22.43 -1.19 4.00
N LEU A 87 22.75 -0.56 5.14
CA LEU A 87 22.23 0.77 5.51
C LEU A 87 22.33 1.82 4.38
N PRO A 88 23.49 2.04 3.72
CA PRO A 88 23.59 3.05 2.67
C PRO A 88 22.78 2.70 1.42
N LYS A 89 22.62 1.40 1.12
CA LYS A 89 21.83 0.95 -0.04
C LYS A 89 20.34 1.16 0.22
N VAL A 90 19.86 0.78 1.40
CA VAL A 90 18.43 0.87 1.75
C VAL A 90 17.95 2.31 1.87
N PHE A 91 18.73 3.18 2.53
CA PHE A 91 18.30 4.55 2.84
C PHE A 91 18.83 5.60 1.86
N GLY A 92 19.87 5.30 1.09
CA GLY A 92 20.58 6.30 0.28
C GLY A 92 20.66 6.02 -1.21
N GLU A 93 20.12 4.89 -1.69
CA GLU A 93 20.12 4.54 -3.11
C GLU A 93 18.68 4.41 -3.63
N TYR A 94 18.37 5.08 -4.73
CA TYR A 94 17.08 4.95 -5.40
C TYR A 94 17.08 3.73 -6.32
N LEU A 95 15.93 3.05 -6.39
CA LEU A 95 15.73 1.82 -7.17
C LEU A 95 16.57 0.63 -6.69
N ALA A 96 17.11 0.72 -5.47
CA ALA A 96 17.72 -0.41 -4.77
C ALA A 96 16.66 -1.10 -3.91
N SER A 97 16.21 -2.29 -4.33
CA SER A 97 15.26 -3.07 -3.54
C SER A 97 15.37 -4.56 -3.83
N SER A 98 15.28 -5.37 -2.78
CA SER A 98 15.08 -6.82 -2.88
C SER A 98 13.73 -7.21 -3.50
N LYS A 99 12.80 -6.25 -3.63
CA LYS A 99 11.41 -6.43 -4.11
C LYS A 99 11.19 -5.93 -5.54
N PHE A 100 12.21 -5.35 -6.16
CA PHE A 100 12.09 -4.74 -7.48
C PHE A 100 11.68 -5.78 -8.54
N GLY A 101 10.64 -5.47 -9.32
CA GLY A 101 10.17 -6.30 -10.43
C GLY A 101 9.55 -7.65 -10.03
N LYS A 102 9.32 -7.89 -8.73
CA LYS A 102 8.70 -9.12 -8.23
C LYS A 102 7.19 -8.92 -8.12
N GLY A 103 6.41 -9.74 -8.82
CA GLY A 103 4.95 -9.77 -8.71
C GLY A 103 4.51 -10.37 -7.38
N GLN A 104 4.61 -9.60 -6.29
CA GLN A 104 4.33 -10.05 -4.93
C GLN A 104 3.43 -9.03 -4.20
N CYS A 105 2.60 -9.52 -3.28
CA CYS A 105 1.73 -8.68 -2.43
C CYS A 105 2.50 -7.99 -1.29
N SER A 106 3.53 -7.22 -1.62
CA SER A 106 4.28 -6.39 -0.68
C SER A 106 3.75 -4.95 -0.64
N ARG A 107 4.04 -4.23 0.46
CA ARG A 107 3.73 -2.81 0.61
C ARG A 107 4.69 -1.96 -0.24
N GLY A 108 5.99 -2.21 -0.06
CA GLY A 108 7.05 -1.65 -0.92
C GLY A 108 7.21 -2.40 -2.24
N GLN A 109 7.47 -1.70 -3.35
CA GLN A 109 7.67 -2.34 -4.68
C GLN A 109 8.93 -1.87 -5.43
N GLN A 110 9.28 -0.59 -5.33
CA GLN A 110 10.25 0.03 -6.26
C GLN A 110 11.57 0.49 -5.61
N GLY A 111 11.67 0.50 -4.27
CA GLY A 111 12.89 0.99 -3.58
C GLY A 111 13.11 2.49 -3.73
N ILE A 112 12.04 3.29 -3.61
CA ILE A 112 12.08 4.74 -3.82
C ILE A 112 11.72 5.51 -2.53
N GLY A 113 10.71 5.06 -1.80
CA GLY A 113 10.06 5.88 -0.78
C GLY A 113 10.96 6.30 0.39
N ILE A 114 11.66 5.35 1.01
CA ILE A 114 12.54 5.67 2.15
C ILE A 114 13.77 6.50 1.74
N SER A 115 14.31 6.29 0.54
CA SER A 115 15.38 7.12 -0.05
C SER A 115 14.88 8.53 -0.37
N ALA A 116 13.61 8.68 -0.76
CA ALA A 116 12.96 9.98 -0.94
C ALA A 116 12.74 10.71 0.40
N ALA A 117 12.35 10.00 1.47
CA ALA A 117 12.27 10.56 2.82
C ALA A 117 13.64 11.05 3.31
N THR A 118 14.70 10.26 3.08
CA THR A 118 16.08 10.62 3.41
C THR A 118 16.54 11.85 2.64
N THR A 119 16.22 11.92 1.34
CA THR A 119 16.52 13.09 0.50
C THR A 119 15.75 14.32 0.95
N TRP A 120 14.47 14.19 1.32
CA TRP A 120 13.68 15.31 1.85
C TRP A 120 14.26 15.85 3.17
N ALA A 121 14.66 14.95 4.08
CA ALA A 121 15.36 15.33 5.31
C ALA A 121 16.67 16.08 5.01
N GLN A 122 17.47 15.58 4.07
CA GLN A 122 18.72 16.23 3.69
C GLN A 122 18.48 17.62 3.06
N LEU A 123 17.43 17.79 2.25
CA LEU A 123 17.11 19.06 1.60
C LEU A 123 16.53 20.09 2.58
N THR A 124 15.82 19.65 3.61
CA THR A 124 15.11 20.56 4.55
C THR A 124 15.87 20.79 5.86
N ASN A 125 16.73 19.87 6.28
CA ASN A 125 17.44 19.90 7.56
C ASN A 125 18.95 19.61 7.43
N ALA A 126 19.49 19.62 6.20
CA ALA A 126 20.91 19.40 5.89
C ALA A 126 21.52 18.05 6.34
N LYS A 127 20.71 17.17 6.94
CA LYS A 127 21.06 15.83 7.40
C LYS A 127 20.03 14.84 6.88
N GLY A 128 20.49 13.70 6.39
CA GLY A 128 19.61 12.59 6.03
C GLY A 128 19.04 11.88 7.26
N VAL A 129 18.90 10.56 7.16
CA VAL A 129 18.31 9.74 8.21
C VAL A 129 19.36 9.33 9.23
N LYS A 130 19.03 9.34 10.52
CA LYS A 130 19.81 8.66 11.54
C LYS A 130 19.22 7.28 11.78
N VAL A 131 20.07 6.26 11.71
CA VAL A 131 19.67 4.86 11.81
C VAL A 131 20.45 4.18 12.92
N ILE A 132 19.75 3.47 13.79
CA ILE A 132 20.33 2.52 14.74
C ILE A 132 19.81 1.14 14.35
N SER A 133 20.71 0.19 14.09
CA SER A 133 20.34 -1.16 13.71
C SER A 133 21.15 -2.22 14.43
N LYS A 134 20.49 -3.33 14.76
CA LYS A 134 21.12 -4.51 15.35
C LYS A 134 20.48 -5.76 14.76
N THR A 135 21.30 -6.65 14.25
CA THR A 135 20.88 -8.00 13.86
C THR A 135 21.17 -8.99 14.98
N LYS A 136 20.51 -10.15 15.00
CA LYS A 136 20.72 -11.21 16.01
C LYS A 136 22.18 -11.66 16.15
N LYS A 137 22.99 -11.48 15.10
CA LYS A 137 24.41 -11.86 15.07
C LYS A 137 25.33 -10.78 15.65
N MET A 138 24.84 -9.56 15.82
CA MET A 138 25.64 -8.42 16.26
C MET A 138 25.62 -8.31 17.79
N ARG A 139 26.81 -8.21 18.40
CA ARG A 139 26.94 -7.99 19.85
C ARG A 139 26.42 -6.61 20.28
N LYS A 140 26.70 -5.58 19.49
CA LYS A 140 26.30 -4.20 19.73
C LYS A 140 25.60 -3.63 18.49
N ALA A 141 24.74 -2.63 18.67
CA ALA A 141 24.05 -1.98 17.57
C ALA A 141 25.00 -1.02 16.84
N VAL A 142 24.75 -0.80 15.55
CA VAL A 142 25.41 0.22 14.75
C VAL A 142 24.50 1.44 14.68
N SER A 143 25.03 2.60 15.07
CA SER A 143 24.41 3.92 14.91
C SER A 143 25.14 4.66 13.80
N ALA A 144 24.39 5.20 12.83
CA ALA A 144 24.96 5.89 11.69
C ALA A 144 23.98 6.92 11.11
N GLN A 145 24.51 8.00 10.55
CA GLN A 145 23.74 8.88 9.67
C GLN A 145 23.92 8.44 8.21
N VAL A 146 22.84 8.33 7.45
CA VAL A 146 22.86 8.03 6.02
C VAL A 146 22.35 9.22 5.23
N ASP A 147 23.19 9.75 4.35
CA ASP A 147 22.88 10.81 3.40
C ASP A 147 22.82 10.25 1.98
N VAL A 148 22.14 10.95 1.07
CA VAL A 148 22.07 10.60 -0.36
C VAL A 148 23.09 11.42 -1.16
N ASP A 149 23.99 10.73 -1.86
CA ASP A 149 24.78 11.34 -2.93
C ASP A 149 23.92 11.49 -4.19
N ILE A 150 23.28 12.65 -4.30
CA ILE A 150 22.36 12.98 -5.39
C ILE A 150 23.06 12.86 -6.77
N LYS A 151 24.36 13.11 -6.88
CA LYS A 151 25.04 13.04 -8.19
C LYS A 151 25.26 11.61 -8.65
N ASN A 152 25.58 10.71 -7.73
CA ASN A 152 25.99 9.33 -8.06
C ASN A 152 24.92 8.27 -7.76
N ASN A 153 23.79 8.66 -7.16
CA ASN A 153 22.77 7.74 -6.65
C ASN A 153 23.37 6.67 -5.71
N LYS A 154 24.05 7.13 -4.64
CA LYS A 154 24.66 6.24 -3.64
C LYS A 154 24.43 6.77 -2.23
N GLY A 155 24.20 5.89 -1.27
CA GLY A 155 24.19 6.25 0.14
C GLY A 155 25.59 6.54 0.68
N LYS A 156 25.70 7.57 1.51
CA LYS A 156 26.92 7.93 2.23
C LYS A 156 26.69 7.82 3.72
N ILE A 157 27.44 6.94 4.37
CA ILE A 157 27.45 6.82 5.82
C ILE A 157 28.31 7.92 6.43
N LYS A 158 27.81 8.56 7.48
CA LYS A 158 28.52 9.50 8.35
C LYS A 158 28.29 9.13 9.81
N ASN A 159 29.19 9.59 10.69
CA ASN A 159 29.07 9.43 12.15
C ASN A 159 28.74 7.98 12.56
N LYS A 160 29.47 7.01 11.97
CA LYS A 160 29.29 5.59 12.28
C LYS A 160 29.92 5.29 13.63
N GLU A 161 29.11 4.78 14.54
CA GLU A 161 29.53 4.40 15.89
C GLU A 161 28.83 3.10 16.30
N THR A 162 29.34 2.48 17.35
CA THR A 162 28.77 1.27 17.93
C THR A 162 28.18 1.60 19.29
N VAL A 163 26.91 1.29 19.49
CA VAL A 163 26.15 1.65 20.69
C VAL A 163 25.57 0.41 21.36
N ASP A 164 25.47 0.45 22.68
CA ASP A 164 24.72 -0.55 23.43
C ASP A 164 23.22 -0.26 23.27
N TRP A 165 22.45 -1.30 22.95
CA TRP A 165 21.02 -1.20 22.70
C TRP A 165 20.31 -2.37 23.37
N ASP A 166 19.27 -2.04 24.14
CA ASP A 166 18.48 -2.94 24.98
C ASP A 166 17.47 -3.78 24.19
N ARG A 167 17.88 -4.26 23.01
CA ARG A 167 17.13 -5.18 22.16
C ARG A 167 18.09 -6.15 21.51
N ASP A 168 17.66 -7.38 21.27
CA ASP A 168 18.48 -8.37 20.57
C ASP A 168 18.57 -8.10 19.08
N HIS A 169 17.51 -7.55 18.49
CA HIS A 169 17.43 -7.16 17.10
C HIS A 169 16.40 -6.05 16.89
N GLY A 170 16.52 -5.34 15.78
CA GLY A 170 15.56 -4.32 15.35
C GLY A 170 16.21 -3.19 14.56
N LEU A 171 15.37 -2.24 14.20
CA LEU A 171 15.76 -1.04 13.50
C LEU A 171 15.07 0.17 14.12
N LYS A 172 15.82 1.25 14.31
CA LYS A 172 15.31 2.56 14.68
C LYS A 172 15.77 3.60 13.67
N VAL A 173 14.83 4.34 13.11
CA VAL A 173 15.08 5.41 12.15
C VAL A 173 14.55 6.72 12.69
N GLU A 174 15.32 7.79 12.53
CA GLU A 174 15.01 9.15 12.97
C GLU A 174 15.19 10.10 11.77
N PHE A 175 14.09 10.73 11.38
CA PHE A 175 14.04 11.75 10.34
C PHE A 175 13.69 13.10 10.96
N LYS A 176 14.56 14.09 10.74
CA LYS A 176 14.28 15.49 11.07
C LYS A 176 14.02 16.24 9.79
N ILE A 177 12.78 16.69 9.61
CA ILE A 177 12.31 17.31 8.37
C ILE A 177 11.51 18.57 8.64
N ASP A 178 11.54 19.49 7.68
CA ASP A 178 10.55 20.57 7.69
C ASP A 178 9.20 20.02 7.21
N GLY A 179 8.15 20.26 8.00
CA GLY A 179 6.84 19.69 7.75
C GLY A 179 5.71 20.42 8.47
N ARG A 180 4.49 19.96 8.24
CA ARG A 180 3.31 20.36 9.02
C ARG A 180 2.59 19.10 9.49
N VAL A 181 2.40 18.97 10.79
CA VAL A 181 1.70 17.83 11.38
C VAL A 181 0.19 18.08 11.31
N GLN A 182 -0.54 17.11 10.75
CA GLN A 182 -1.99 17.06 10.76
C GLN A 182 -2.42 15.74 11.43
N LEU A 183 -3.25 15.81 12.47
CA LEU A 183 -3.65 14.62 13.23
C LEU A 183 -4.85 13.91 12.61
N ASN A 184 -5.90 14.67 12.28
CA ASN A 184 -7.21 14.17 11.84
C ASN A 184 -7.50 14.47 10.37
N GLY A 185 -8.51 13.79 9.82
CA GLY A 185 -9.00 14.00 8.46
C GLY A 185 -8.04 13.46 7.38
N ASP A 186 -8.18 14.00 6.17
CA ASP A 186 -7.37 13.58 5.03
C ASP A 186 -5.91 14.02 5.19
N GLY A 187 -4.99 13.07 5.13
CA GLY A 187 -3.59 13.31 5.45
C GLY A 187 -3.28 13.32 6.95
N GLY A 188 -4.26 12.94 7.79
CA GLY A 188 -4.10 12.80 9.23
C GLY A 188 -3.23 11.61 9.63
N LEU A 189 -2.32 11.82 10.58
CA LEU A 189 -1.47 10.76 11.13
C LEU A 189 -2.28 9.69 11.88
N LEU A 190 -3.34 10.08 12.61
CA LEU A 190 -4.19 9.14 13.35
C LEU A 190 -4.95 8.24 12.38
N THR A 191 -5.56 8.81 11.34
CA THR A 191 -6.26 8.04 10.29
C THR A 191 -5.35 7.00 9.65
N TYR A 192 -4.07 7.32 9.42
CA TYR A 192 -3.10 6.38 8.90
C TYR A 192 -2.76 5.28 9.91
N LEU A 193 -2.41 5.64 11.15
CA LEU A 193 -2.01 4.67 12.19
C LEU A 193 -3.17 3.72 12.56
N GLU A 194 -4.38 4.24 12.73
CA GLU A 194 -5.59 3.43 12.96
C GLU A 194 -5.90 2.53 11.76
N GLY A 195 -5.79 3.06 10.54
CA GLY A 195 -5.95 2.27 9.32
C GLY A 195 -4.93 1.16 9.21
N THR A 196 -3.66 1.43 9.57
CA THR A 196 -2.59 0.44 9.60
C THR A 196 -2.87 -0.62 10.65
N ALA A 197 -3.34 -0.25 11.84
CA ALA A 197 -3.79 -1.22 12.82
C ALA A 197 -4.97 -2.05 12.27
N LEU A 198 -5.96 -1.44 11.64
CA LEU A 198 -7.15 -2.15 11.13
C LEU A 198 -6.79 -3.35 10.23
N VAL A 199 -5.88 -3.17 9.29
CA VAL A 199 -5.51 -4.21 8.29
C VAL A 199 -4.34 -5.10 8.71
N ASN A 200 -3.82 -4.94 9.94
CA ASN A 200 -2.72 -5.73 10.49
C ASN A 200 -3.08 -6.22 11.91
N PRO A 201 -3.88 -7.29 12.04
CA PRO A 201 -4.32 -7.81 13.34
C PRO A 201 -3.15 -8.30 14.22
N HIS A 202 -2.03 -8.68 13.60
CA HIS A 202 -0.79 -9.13 14.23
C HIS A 202 0.14 -7.99 14.68
N LEU A 203 -0.20 -6.73 14.37
CA LEU A 203 0.59 -5.56 14.76
C LEU A 203 0.24 -5.09 16.17
N THR A 204 1.29 -4.93 16.99
CA THR A 204 1.27 -4.08 18.18
C THR A 204 1.85 -2.72 17.81
N LEU A 205 1.07 -1.66 17.98
CA LEU A 205 1.44 -0.30 17.57
C LEU A 205 1.39 0.64 18.77
N GLU A 206 2.51 1.28 19.06
CA GLU A 206 2.62 2.29 20.10
C GLU A 206 2.94 3.63 19.44
N TYR A 207 2.22 4.70 19.77
CA TYR A 207 2.49 6.02 19.20
C TYR A 207 2.41 7.16 20.21
N ASP A 208 3.37 8.09 20.11
CA ASP A 208 3.49 9.35 20.85
C ASP A 208 3.49 10.50 19.83
N LEU A 209 2.35 11.18 19.68
CA LEU A 209 2.14 12.22 18.68
C LEU A 209 2.01 13.59 19.34
N LEU A 210 2.98 14.47 19.07
CA LEU A 210 3.05 15.83 19.59
C LEU A 210 3.06 15.86 21.13
N GLU A 211 2.00 16.41 21.71
CA GLU A 211 1.75 16.54 23.16
C GLU A 211 0.56 15.68 23.60
N ASN A 212 0.04 14.83 22.72
CA ASN A 212 -1.07 13.93 23.06
C ASN A 212 -0.60 12.79 23.97
N GLU A 213 -1.56 12.15 24.62
CA GLU A 213 -1.28 10.96 25.39
C GLU A 213 -0.71 9.86 24.50
N LYS A 214 0.24 9.12 25.07
CA LYS A 214 0.83 7.96 24.44
C LYS A 214 -0.21 6.85 24.34
N ILE A 215 -0.49 6.38 23.14
CA ILE A 215 -1.45 5.32 22.88
C ILE A 215 -0.73 4.04 22.51
N ARG A 216 -1.21 2.91 23.01
CA ARG A 216 -0.74 1.58 22.65
C ARG A 216 -1.92 0.72 22.23
N VAL A 217 -1.85 0.23 21.00
CA VAL A 217 -2.81 -0.68 20.39
C VAL A 217 -2.19 -2.07 20.37
N GLU A 218 -2.71 -2.97 21.21
CA GLU A 218 -2.26 -4.36 21.28
C GLU A 218 -2.69 -5.15 20.04
N ARG A 219 -1.86 -6.11 19.64
CA ARG A 219 -2.22 -7.09 18.61
C ARG A 219 -3.40 -7.96 19.07
N VAL A 220 -4.19 -8.45 18.11
CA VAL A 220 -5.35 -9.33 18.34
C VAL A 220 -5.19 -10.71 17.69
N SER A 221 -4.03 -10.93 17.07
CA SER A 221 -3.60 -12.20 16.52
C SER A 221 -2.09 -12.34 16.69
N ASP A 222 -1.61 -13.56 16.93
CA ASP A 222 -0.18 -13.88 16.85
C ASP A 222 0.19 -14.50 15.49
N ASP A 223 -0.79 -14.74 14.61
CA ASP A 223 -0.55 -15.28 13.29
C ASP A 223 0.06 -14.22 12.36
N VAL A 224 1.34 -14.41 12.03
CA VAL A 224 2.06 -13.55 11.08
C VAL A 224 1.77 -14.05 9.66
N PRO A 225 1.14 -13.22 8.81
CA PRO A 225 0.74 -13.65 7.47
C PRO A 225 1.96 -13.99 6.61
N LYS A 226 1.95 -15.21 6.04
CA LYS A 226 3.00 -15.68 5.14
C LYS A 226 2.84 -15.05 3.76
N VAL A 227 3.77 -14.18 3.38
CA VAL A 227 3.75 -13.55 2.06
C VAL A 227 3.95 -14.60 0.96
N PRO A 228 3.00 -14.72 -0.02
CA PRO A 228 3.12 -15.68 -1.11
C PRO A 228 4.40 -15.42 -1.93
N PRO A 229 4.99 -16.45 -2.54
CA PRO A 229 6.14 -16.26 -3.40
C PRO A 229 5.80 -15.37 -4.61
N PRO A 230 6.80 -14.67 -5.18
CA PRO A 230 6.59 -13.87 -6.38
C PRO A 230 5.98 -14.70 -7.52
N THR A 231 4.98 -14.14 -8.20
CA THR A 231 4.39 -14.72 -9.40
C THR A 231 4.88 -13.99 -10.65
N LEU A 232 4.99 -14.72 -11.76
CA LEU A 232 5.24 -14.15 -13.08
C LEU A 232 3.99 -13.38 -13.56
N PRO A 233 4.17 -12.32 -14.37
CA PRO A 233 3.06 -11.61 -14.99
C PRO A 233 2.34 -12.48 -16.03
N HIS A 234 1.08 -12.18 -16.30
CA HIS A 234 0.36 -12.76 -17.44
C HIS A 234 0.65 -11.93 -18.69
N PRO A 235 0.87 -12.52 -19.88
CA PRO A 235 1.32 -11.77 -21.05
C PRO A 235 0.31 -10.72 -21.51
N HIS A 236 -1.00 -10.97 -21.31
CA HIS A 236 -2.07 -10.01 -21.60
C HIS A 236 -2.05 -8.73 -20.77
N THR A 237 -1.26 -8.69 -19.69
CA THR A 237 -1.12 -7.48 -18.87
C THR A 237 -0.08 -6.49 -19.41
N MET A 238 0.75 -6.91 -20.37
CA MET A 238 1.87 -6.10 -20.88
C MET A 238 1.46 -5.25 -22.07
N LYS A 239 2.14 -4.12 -22.23
CA LYS A 239 2.19 -3.37 -23.49
C LYS A 239 3.33 -3.89 -24.38
N LEU A 240 3.28 -3.61 -25.68
CA LEU A 240 4.33 -4.03 -26.63
C LEU A 240 5.74 -3.63 -26.19
N GLY A 241 5.95 -2.36 -25.78
CA GLY A 241 7.26 -1.89 -25.32
C GLY A 241 7.74 -2.59 -24.03
N GLU A 242 6.82 -2.89 -23.11
CA GLU A 242 7.13 -3.65 -21.88
C GLU A 242 7.49 -5.09 -22.22
N PHE A 243 6.78 -5.70 -23.17
CA PHE A 243 7.06 -7.04 -23.67
C PHE A 243 8.46 -7.14 -24.31
N ILE A 244 8.84 -6.15 -25.15
CA ILE A 244 10.17 -6.09 -25.76
C ILE A 244 11.25 -5.90 -24.69
N THR A 245 11.06 -4.94 -23.78
CA THR A 245 12.01 -4.68 -22.68
C THR A 245 12.18 -5.93 -21.82
N HIS A 246 11.08 -6.61 -21.52
CA HIS A 246 11.11 -7.86 -20.77
C HIS A 246 11.83 -8.97 -21.54
N ALA A 247 11.60 -9.08 -22.86
CA ALA A 247 12.30 -10.02 -23.71
C ALA A 247 13.82 -9.78 -23.66
N HIS A 248 14.26 -8.51 -23.68
CA HIS A 248 15.69 -8.18 -23.61
C HIS A 248 16.36 -8.60 -22.28
N LEU A 249 15.61 -8.77 -21.18
CA LEU A 249 16.14 -9.38 -19.95
C LEU A 249 16.52 -10.87 -20.14
N TYR A 250 16.00 -11.51 -21.20
CA TYR A 250 16.25 -12.89 -21.59
C TYR A 250 17.08 -13.00 -22.88
N ASN A 251 17.91 -12.00 -23.20
CA ASN A 251 18.67 -11.90 -24.46
C ASN A 251 19.41 -13.17 -24.89
N THR A 252 19.92 -13.96 -23.94
CA THR A 252 20.68 -15.19 -24.20
C THR A 252 19.80 -16.42 -24.43
N SER A 253 18.53 -16.36 -24.04
CA SER A 253 17.56 -17.45 -24.14
C SER A 253 16.87 -17.47 -25.50
N SER A 254 16.34 -18.63 -25.89
CA SER A 254 15.45 -18.71 -27.06
C SER A 254 14.13 -17.99 -26.79
N LEU A 255 13.44 -17.54 -27.85
CA LEU A 255 12.11 -16.93 -27.73
C LEU A 255 11.13 -17.85 -26.99
N GLU A 256 11.16 -19.15 -27.29
CA GLU A 256 10.32 -20.14 -26.61
C GLU A 256 10.62 -20.22 -25.10
N THR A 257 11.91 -20.22 -24.73
CA THR A 257 12.34 -20.24 -23.32
C THR A 257 11.90 -18.97 -22.60
N PHE A 258 12.04 -17.81 -23.25
CA PHE A 258 11.56 -16.54 -22.73
C PHE A 258 10.04 -16.58 -22.49
N LEU A 259 9.25 -17.02 -23.48
CA LEU A 259 7.80 -17.07 -23.36
C LEU A 259 7.35 -17.95 -22.19
N LYS A 260 8.00 -19.11 -21.99
CA LYS A 260 7.68 -20.05 -20.90
C LYS A 260 8.18 -19.60 -19.53
N LYS A 261 9.37 -18.98 -19.43
CA LYS A 261 9.98 -18.58 -18.15
C LYS A 261 9.65 -17.15 -17.72
N GLY A 262 9.32 -16.29 -18.67
CA GLY A 262 8.98 -14.88 -18.44
C GLY A 262 7.52 -14.67 -18.06
N PHE A 263 6.63 -15.58 -18.46
CA PHE A 263 5.19 -15.40 -18.27
C PHE A 263 4.53 -16.55 -17.53
N SER A 264 3.51 -16.20 -16.75
CA SER A 264 2.60 -17.19 -16.18
C SER A 264 1.72 -17.79 -17.29
N ARG A 265 1.37 -19.08 -17.14
CA ARG A 265 0.38 -19.78 -17.98
C ARG A 265 0.74 -19.93 -19.46
N VAL A 266 2.01 -19.80 -19.81
CA VAL A 266 2.51 -20.14 -21.16
C VAL A 266 3.06 -21.57 -21.16
N THR A 267 2.43 -22.44 -21.94
CA THR A 267 2.78 -23.86 -22.07
C THR A 267 3.16 -24.21 -23.52
N ASP A 268 3.65 -25.43 -23.76
CA ASP A 268 3.89 -25.94 -25.11
C ASP A 268 2.66 -25.83 -26.04
N ASN A 269 1.47 -26.07 -25.50
CA ASN A 269 0.23 -25.92 -26.28
C ASN A 269 -0.05 -24.46 -26.61
N SER A 270 0.14 -23.56 -25.65
CA SER A 270 0.04 -22.11 -25.88
C SER A 270 0.98 -21.65 -27.00
N ILE A 271 2.22 -22.13 -27.02
CA ILE A 271 3.20 -21.80 -28.08
C ILE A 271 2.70 -22.29 -29.46
N LYS A 272 2.12 -23.49 -29.54
CA LYS A 272 1.55 -23.99 -30.81
C LYS A 272 0.41 -23.08 -31.28
N ASP A 273 -0.44 -22.62 -30.37
CA ASP A 273 -1.56 -21.74 -30.70
C ASP A 273 -1.07 -20.35 -31.12
N PHE A 274 -0.02 -19.82 -30.48
CA PHE A 274 0.65 -18.59 -30.94
C PHE A 274 1.12 -18.70 -32.39
N VAL A 275 1.71 -19.83 -32.77
CA VAL A 275 2.17 -20.06 -34.16
C VAL A 275 1.00 -20.14 -35.13
N LYS A 276 -0.12 -20.77 -34.74
CA LYS A 276 -1.35 -20.82 -35.56
C LYS A 276 -1.92 -19.41 -35.79
N LEU A 277 -1.80 -18.54 -34.79
CA LEU A 277 -2.27 -17.14 -34.82
C LEU A 277 -1.23 -16.16 -35.40
N GLY A 278 -0.19 -16.67 -36.08
CA GLY A 278 0.72 -15.84 -36.88
C GLY A 278 2.08 -15.53 -36.25
N MET A 279 2.43 -16.14 -35.10
CA MET A 279 3.80 -16.08 -34.58
C MET A 279 4.76 -16.84 -35.52
N PRO A 280 5.86 -16.22 -36.02
CA PRO A 280 6.80 -16.90 -36.90
C PRO A 280 7.49 -18.07 -36.21
N LYS A 281 7.20 -19.30 -36.64
CA LYS A 281 7.78 -20.54 -36.08
C LYS A 281 9.31 -20.54 -36.11
N SER A 282 9.91 -19.91 -37.12
CA SER A 282 11.37 -19.77 -37.27
C SER A 282 12.03 -18.94 -36.16
N TYR A 283 11.27 -18.17 -35.38
CA TYR A 283 11.78 -17.36 -34.28
C TYR A 283 11.79 -18.07 -32.93
N LEU A 284 11.04 -19.16 -32.76
CA LEU A 284 10.96 -19.88 -31.48
C LEU A 284 12.31 -20.37 -30.97
N SER A 285 13.15 -20.89 -31.89
CA SER A 285 14.50 -21.38 -31.58
C SER A 285 15.58 -20.29 -31.62
N LYS A 286 15.27 -19.10 -32.13
CA LYS A 286 16.22 -17.98 -32.17
C LYS A 286 16.39 -17.37 -30.79
N LYS A 287 17.59 -16.85 -30.53
CA LYS A 287 17.86 -16.06 -29.34
C LYS A 287 17.08 -14.76 -29.42
N VAL A 288 16.53 -14.32 -28.29
CA VAL A 288 15.77 -13.06 -28.19
C VAL A 288 16.58 -11.88 -28.74
N SER A 289 17.88 -11.82 -28.44
CA SER A 289 18.77 -10.75 -28.91
C SER A 289 18.97 -10.68 -30.43
N THR A 290 18.55 -11.71 -31.18
CA THR A 290 18.71 -11.80 -32.65
C THR A 290 17.43 -11.46 -33.41
N ILE A 291 16.32 -11.25 -32.70
CA ILE A 291 15.02 -10.92 -33.29
C ILE A 291 14.94 -9.39 -33.40
N PRO A 292 14.64 -8.81 -34.58
CA PRO A 292 14.45 -7.37 -34.71
C PRO A 292 13.23 -6.87 -33.91
N ASP A 293 13.34 -5.69 -33.29
CA ASP A 293 12.25 -5.09 -32.50
C ASP A 293 10.93 -4.92 -33.29
N GLY A 294 11.01 -4.68 -34.60
CA GLY A 294 9.84 -4.60 -35.48
C GLY A 294 9.05 -5.91 -35.59
N ASP A 295 9.74 -7.05 -35.46
CA ASP A 295 9.12 -8.37 -35.52
C ASP A 295 8.45 -8.79 -34.22
N PHE A 296 8.88 -8.21 -33.08
CA PHE A 296 8.21 -8.41 -31.80
C PHE A 296 6.76 -7.95 -31.83
N LYS A 297 6.39 -7.00 -32.70
CA LYS A 297 4.99 -6.59 -32.88
C LYS A 297 4.10 -7.76 -33.31
N LYS A 298 4.55 -8.57 -34.28
CA LYS A 298 3.79 -9.74 -34.77
C LYS A 298 3.71 -10.84 -33.71
N ILE A 299 4.83 -11.10 -33.02
CA ILE A 299 4.89 -12.04 -31.89
C ILE A 299 3.90 -11.62 -30.80
N PHE A 300 3.90 -10.34 -30.43
CA PHE A 300 3.04 -9.80 -29.39
C PHE A 300 1.56 -9.83 -29.78
N GLN A 301 1.21 -9.52 -31.03
CA GLN A 301 -0.16 -9.63 -31.53
C GLN A 301 -0.69 -11.06 -31.40
N ALA A 302 0.07 -12.06 -31.87
CA ALA A 302 -0.31 -13.47 -31.73
C ALA A 302 -0.50 -13.88 -30.26
N VAL A 303 0.35 -13.39 -29.35
CA VAL A 303 0.21 -13.66 -27.91
C VAL A 303 -1.06 -13.03 -27.33
N GLN A 304 -1.41 -11.80 -27.72
CA GLN A 304 -2.61 -11.10 -27.23
C GLN A 304 -3.92 -11.64 -27.81
N GLU A 305 -3.89 -12.21 -29.02
CA GLU A 305 -5.07 -12.83 -29.65
C GLU A 305 -5.36 -14.24 -29.12
N THR A 306 -4.41 -14.84 -28.41
CA THR A 306 -4.56 -16.22 -27.92
C THR A 306 -5.27 -16.27 -26.58
N GLU A 307 -6.34 -17.05 -26.50
CA GLU A 307 -7.00 -17.32 -25.22
C GLU A 307 -6.12 -18.20 -24.31
N LEU A 308 -5.53 -17.57 -23.29
CA LEU A 308 -4.73 -18.25 -22.28
C LEU A 308 -5.53 -18.51 -21.01
N THR A 309 -5.17 -19.57 -20.31
CA THR A 309 -5.76 -19.86 -18.99
C THR A 309 -5.43 -18.76 -18.00
N ASN A 310 -6.42 -18.43 -17.16
CA ASN A 310 -6.25 -17.44 -16.10
C ASN A 310 -5.08 -17.73 -15.13
N PRO A 311 -4.39 -16.69 -14.63
CA PRO A 311 -3.35 -16.88 -13.63
C PRO A 311 -3.88 -17.48 -12.33
N SER A 312 -2.98 -18.00 -11.51
CA SER A 312 -3.37 -18.56 -10.21
C SER A 312 -3.79 -17.46 -9.25
N THR A 313 -4.84 -17.72 -8.47
CA THR A 313 -5.29 -16.85 -7.38
C THR A 313 -4.55 -17.08 -6.06
N ARG A 314 -3.59 -18.01 -6.00
CA ARG A 314 -2.83 -18.32 -4.77
C ARG A 314 -1.80 -17.25 -4.39
N SER A 315 -1.55 -16.28 -5.27
CA SER A 315 -0.55 -15.23 -5.07
C SER A 315 -1.08 -14.00 -4.34
N VAL A 316 -2.34 -13.99 -3.90
CA VAL A 316 -2.90 -12.91 -3.07
C VAL A 316 -2.87 -13.23 -1.59
N LEU A 317 -2.87 -12.17 -0.78
CA LEU A 317 -3.02 -12.22 0.67
C LEU A 317 -4.40 -11.71 1.09
N VAL A 318 -4.92 -12.23 2.19
CA VAL A 318 -6.15 -11.74 2.83
C VAL A 318 -5.87 -11.43 4.29
N VAL A 319 -6.55 -10.41 4.83
CA VAL A 319 -6.61 -10.22 6.28
C VAL A 319 -7.62 -11.20 6.88
N GLY A 320 -8.71 -11.46 6.15
CA GLY A 320 -9.78 -12.37 6.54
C GLY A 320 -10.85 -11.69 7.40
N GLU A 321 -12.06 -12.27 7.37
CA GLU A 321 -13.21 -11.71 8.10
C GLU A 321 -12.96 -11.66 9.61
N GLU A 322 -12.36 -12.70 10.17
CA GLU A 322 -12.03 -12.79 11.60
C GLU A 322 -10.97 -11.76 12.01
N GLY A 323 -9.88 -11.66 11.24
CA GLY A 323 -8.80 -10.71 11.51
C GLY A 323 -9.30 -9.26 11.48
N LEU A 324 -10.09 -8.91 10.45
CA LEU A 324 -10.71 -7.58 10.35
C LEU A 324 -11.72 -7.34 11.48
N ALA A 325 -12.56 -8.30 11.82
CA ALA A 325 -13.56 -8.14 12.90
C ALA A 325 -12.89 -7.86 14.25
N ARG A 326 -11.86 -8.64 14.61
CA ARG A 326 -11.08 -8.41 15.84
C ARG A 326 -10.35 -7.06 15.81
N SER A 327 -9.80 -6.69 14.65
CA SER A 327 -9.15 -5.38 14.47
C SER A 327 -10.11 -4.21 14.61
N ILE A 328 -11.38 -4.34 14.20
CA ILE A 328 -12.40 -3.29 14.39
C ILE A 328 -12.73 -3.15 15.87
N GLN A 329 -12.95 -4.27 16.56
CA GLN A 329 -13.30 -4.29 17.99
C GLN A 329 -12.22 -3.67 18.88
N ARG A 330 -10.94 -3.78 18.52
CA ARG A 330 -9.85 -3.13 19.29
C ARG A 330 -9.74 -1.62 19.08
N LEU A 331 -10.36 -1.05 18.03
CA LEU A 331 -10.26 0.38 17.74
C LEU A 331 -11.28 1.22 18.52
N GLY A 332 -12.34 0.60 19.05
CA GLY A 332 -13.37 1.29 19.82
C GLY A 332 -14.64 0.46 19.95
N GLU A 333 -15.60 0.99 20.72
CA GLU A 333 -16.91 0.36 20.90
C GLU A 333 -17.78 0.55 19.66
N ILE A 334 -18.35 -0.56 19.18
CA ILE A 334 -19.15 -0.62 17.95
C ILE A 334 -20.59 -1.01 18.27
N ASP A 335 -21.53 -0.42 17.55
CA ASP A 335 -22.94 -0.83 17.57
C ASP A 335 -23.33 -1.70 16.38
N PHE A 336 -22.58 -1.57 15.28
CA PHE A 336 -22.73 -2.37 14.08
C PHE A 336 -21.38 -2.62 13.42
N PHE A 337 -21.17 -3.85 12.97
CA PHE A 337 -20.11 -4.16 12.02
C PHE A 337 -20.53 -5.25 11.04
N SER A 338 -19.97 -5.18 9.84
CA SER A 338 -20.14 -6.16 8.79
C SER A 338 -18.84 -6.28 8.01
N VAL A 339 -18.20 -7.43 8.11
CA VAL A 339 -17.05 -7.79 7.28
C VAL A 339 -17.46 -8.78 6.19
N VAL A 340 -16.90 -8.61 5.00
CA VAL A 340 -17.05 -9.50 3.84
C VAL A 340 -15.69 -9.66 3.17
N THR A 341 -15.20 -10.90 3.09
CA THR A 341 -14.02 -11.26 2.29
C THR A 341 -14.48 -12.15 1.14
N ARG A 342 -14.37 -11.67 -0.11
CA ARG A 342 -14.72 -12.50 -1.27
C ARG A 342 -13.60 -13.48 -1.62
N LYS A 343 -13.96 -14.56 -2.30
CA LYS A 343 -12.97 -15.46 -2.90
C LYS A 343 -12.13 -14.69 -3.92
N PRO A 344 -10.80 -14.89 -3.94
CA PRO A 344 -9.94 -14.30 -4.95
C PRO A 344 -10.45 -14.55 -6.38
N ARG A 345 -10.43 -13.51 -7.20
CA ARG A 345 -10.88 -13.50 -8.60
C ARG A 345 -9.79 -12.92 -9.50
N ILE A 346 -9.91 -13.12 -10.80
CA ILE A 346 -9.07 -12.50 -11.81
C ILE A 346 -9.78 -11.25 -12.34
N CYS A 347 -9.10 -10.11 -12.30
CA CYS A 347 -9.53 -8.85 -12.91
C CYS A 347 -8.42 -8.37 -13.85
N ASP A 348 -8.72 -8.17 -15.13
CA ASP A 348 -7.75 -7.78 -16.17
C ASP A 348 -6.49 -8.67 -16.16
N PHE A 349 -6.69 -9.99 -16.09
CA PHE A 349 -5.63 -10.99 -16.00
C PHE A 349 -4.72 -10.89 -14.76
N LYS A 350 -5.20 -10.24 -13.69
CA LYS A 350 -4.48 -10.13 -12.42
C LYS A 350 -5.29 -10.76 -11.30
N PRO A 351 -4.66 -11.57 -10.42
CA PRO A 351 -5.35 -12.08 -9.24
C PRO A 351 -5.58 -10.94 -8.26
N VAL A 352 -6.82 -10.81 -7.82
CA VAL A 352 -7.31 -9.76 -6.91
C VAL A 352 -8.19 -10.40 -5.85
N VAL A 353 -8.07 -9.91 -4.63
CA VAL A 353 -9.06 -10.13 -3.57
C VAL A 353 -9.53 -8.79 -3.02
N VAL A 354 -10.82 -8.72 -2.72
CA VAL A 354 -11.46 -7.54 -2.15
C VAL A 354 -12.07 -7.91 -0.81
N GLU A 355 -11.79 -7.08 0.18
CA GLU A 355 -12.34 -7.19 1.54
C GLU A 355 -13.02 -5.86 1.89
N VAL A 356 -14.23 -5.94 2.42
CA VAL A 356 -15.00 -4.77 2.86
C VAL A 356 -15.36 -4.96 4.31
N ALA A 357 -15.13 -3.92 5.10
CA ALA A 357 -15.73 -3.78 6.41
C ALA A 357 -16.56 -2.49 6.47
N ILE A 358 -17.78 -2.59 6.98
CA ILE A 358 -18.64 -1.47 7.33
C ILE A 358 -18.80 -1.50 8.84
N ALA A 359 -18.53 -0.39 9.52
CA ALA A 359 -18.71 -0.28 10.96
C ALA A 359 -19.35 1.05 11.34
N ARG A 360 -20.08 1.07 12.46
CA ARG A 360 -20.49 2.30 13.14
C ARG A 360 -20.03 2.20 14.60
N PHE A 361 -19.35 3.25 15.04
CA PHE A 361 -18.73 3.34 16.36
C PHE A 361 -19.56 4.25 17.24
N LEU A 362 -19.73 3.88 18.52
CA LEU A 362 -20.57 4.61 19.47
C LEU A 362 -20.00 6.00 19.79
N ASP A 363 -18.68 6.10 19.93
CA ASP A 363 -17.94 7.33 20.24
C ASP A 363 -17.80 8.28 19.05
N ARG A 364 -17.82 7.74 17.81
CA ARG A 364 -17.75 8.52 16.55
C ARG A 364 -19.13 8.85 15.96
N SER A 365 -20.20 8.46 16.65
CA SER A 365 -21.61 8.69 16.27
C SER A 365 -22.04 10.17 16.27
N SER A 366 -21.17 11.09 16.70
CA SER A 366 -21.39 12.53 16.54
C SER A 366 -21.34 13.00 15.07
N SER A 367 -20.94 12.12 14.14
CA SER A 367 -21.13 12.34 12.70
C SER A 367 -22.62 12.29 12.39
N LYS A 368 -23.20 13.46 12.07
CA LYS A 368 -24.64 13.60 11.82
C LYS A 368 -25.05 12.68 10.67
N GLU A 369 -26.29 12.19 10.69
CA GLU A 369 -26.87 11.37 9.60
C GLU A 369 -26.71 12.00 8.20
N ASP A 370 -26.52 13.31 8.14
CA ASP A 370 -26.33 14.11 6.93
C ASP A 370 -24.86 14.21 6.45
N GLU A 371 -23.89 13.68 7.19
CA GLU A 371 -22.47 13.68 6.79
C GLU A 371 -22.14 12.49 5.90
N SER A 372 -21.21 12.68 4.95
CA SER A 372 -20.75 11.59 4.11
C SER A 372 -20.02 10.52 4.92
N VAL A 373 -20.27 9.25 4.61
CA VAL A 373 -19.57 8.13 5.26
C VAL A 373 -18.05 8.30 5.16
N GLN A 374 -17.34 7.88 6.21
CA GLN A 374 -15.89 7.91 6.20
C GLN A 374 -15.36 6.73 5.37
N LEU A 375 -14.90 7.00 4.16
CA LEU A 375 -14.27 6.00 3.29
C LEU A 375 -12.77 5.87 3.56
N ILE A 376 -12.36 4.72 4.09
CA ILE A 376 -10.96 4.31 4.26
C ILE A 376 -10.62 3.27 3.19
N ARG A 377 -9.56 3.52 2.43
CA ARG A 377 -9.16 2.71 1.28
C ARG A 377 -7.83 2.05 1.55
N PHE A 378 -7.67 0.79 1.15
CA PHE A 378 -6.42 0.06 1.30
C PHE A 378 -6.01 -0.62 0.00
N ALA A 379 -4.70 -0.62 -0.26
CA ALA A 379 -4.07 -1.44 -1.30
C ALA A 379 -2.96 -2.26 -0.67
N ASN A 380 -2.97 -3.58 -0.84
CA ASN A 380 -1.96 -4.49 -0.26
C ASN A 380 -1.66 -4.20 1.23
N ARG A 381 -2.72 -4.00 2.05
CA ARG A 381 -2.64 -3.67 3.48
C ARG A 381 -1.95 -2.33 3.81
N VAL A 382 -1.91 -1.40 2.86
CA VAL A 382 -1.45 -0.03 3.04
C VAL A 382 -2.63 0.95 2.94
N PRO A 383 -2.88 1.81 3.95
CA PRO A 383 -3.90 2.85 3.87
C PRO A 383 -3.59 3.90 2.79
N LEU A 384 -4.60 4.27 1.99
CA LEU A 384 -4.51 5.30 0.95
C LEU A 384 -5.21 6.58 1.43
N GLN A 385 -4.44 7.63 1.69
CA GLN A 385 -4.90 8.84 2.36
C GLN A 385 -5.32 9.94 1.38
N PHE A 386 -4.73 9.99 0.19
CA PHE A 386 -4.94 11.09 -0.77
C PHE A 386 -5.64 10.65 -2.07
N ASP A 387 -6.04 11.64 -2.87
CA ASP A 387 -6.52 11.47 -4.25
C ASP A 387 -7.70 10.48 -4.38
N LYS A 388 -8.68 10.60 -3.47
CA LYS A 388 -9.86 9.72 -3.37
C LYS A 388 -10.71 9.72 -4.63
N GLY A 389 -11.00 10.87 -5.22
CA GLY A 389 -11.99 11.00 -6.31
C GLY A 389 -11.62 10.20 -7.58
N GLY A 390 -10.33 9.97 -7.82
CA GLY A 390 -9.87 9.20 -8.99
C GLY A 390 -9.76 7.69 -8.76
N CYS A 391 -10.05 7.18 -7.55
CA CYS A 391 -9.74 5.81 -7.16
C CYS A 391 -10.86 4.83 -7.54
N ALA A 392 -10.47 3.63 -8.01
CA ALA A 392 -11.39 2.52 -8.28
C ALA A 392 -12.34 2.22 -7.12
N ILE A 393 -11.84 2.25 -5.88
CA ILE A 393 -12.63 1.99 -4.67
C ILE A 393 -13.73 3.04 -4.50
N THR A 394 -13.38 4.33 -4.60
CA THR A 394 -14.34 5.43 -4.46
C THR A 394 -15.43 5.33 -5.53
N ARG A 395 -15.03 5.13 -6.79
CA ARG A 395 -15.96 4.93 -7.92
C ARG A 395 -16.89 3.73 -7.67
N ALA A 396 -16.37 2.64 -7.11
CA ALA A 396 -17.18 1.48 -6.77
C ALA A 396 -18.20 1.78 -5.66
N VAL A 397 -17.80 2.49 -4.59
CA VAL A 397 -18.72 2.91 -3.52
C VAL A 397 -19.81 3.84 -4.04
N GLU A 398 -19.46 4.84 -4.83
CA GLU A 398 -20.42 5.78 -5.44
C GLU A 398 -21.41 5.08 -6.39
N SER A 399 -20.97 4.00 -7.06
CA SER A 399 -21.80 3.25 -8.02
C SER A 399 -22.86 2.34 -7.39
N VAL A 400 -22.74 2.02 -6.11
CA VAL A 400 -23.75 1.21 -5.39
C VAL A 400 -24.96 2.09 -5.07
N ASN A 401 -26.17 1.59 -5.31
CA ASN A 401 -27.40 2.27 -4.88
C ASN A 401 -27.64 2.06 -3.37
N TRP A 402 -27.04 2.92 -2.53
CA TRP A 402 -27.11 2.78 -1.08
C TRP A 402 -28.49 3.04 -0.47
N ARG A 403 -29.37 3.74 -1.20
CA ARG A 403 -30.77 3.94 -0.80
C ARG A 403 -31.50 2.61 -0.60
N SER A 404 -31.21 1.61 -1.43
CA SER A 404 -31.78 0.26 -1.30
C SER A 404 -31.31 -0.46 -0.02
N TYR A 405 -30.23 0.00 0.60
CA TYR A 405 -29.68 -0.54 1.83
C TYR A 405 -29.96 0.32 3.07
N GLY A 406 -30.72 1.42 2.93
CA GLY A 406 -31.12 2.27 4.06
C GLY A 406 -30.27 3.53 4.27
N LEU A 407 -29.32 3.85 3.39
CA LEU A 407 -28.55 5.10 3.49
C LEU A 407 -28.98 6.11 2.42
N ASN A 408 -29.12 7.37 2.82
CA ASN A 408 -29.29 8.46 1.88
C ASN A 408 -28.02 8.66 1.04
N GLN A 409 -28.15 9.08 -0.21
CA GLN A 409 -26.99 9.24 -1.10
C GLN A 409 -27.25 10.27 -2.20
N PRO A 410 -26.64 11.47 -2.18
CA PRO A 410 -26.70 12.39 -3.29
C PRO A 410 -26.13 11.78 -4.59
N ARG A 411 -26.54 12.27 -5.75
CA ARG A 411 -26.14 11.70 -7.05
C ARG A 411 -24.61 11.77 -7.21
N ASN A 412 -23.99 10.66 -7.62
CA ASN A 412 -22.55 10.54 -7.85
C ASN A 412 -21.70 10.96 -6.62
N SER A 413 -22.14 10.57 -5.43
CA SER A 413 -21.42 10.87 -4.19
C SER A 413 -21.43 9.67 -3.25
N LEU A 414 -20.60 9.72 -2.22
CA LEU A 414 -20.64 8.75 -1.14
C LEU A 414 -22.00 8.81 -0.42
N PRO A 415 -22.48 7.69 0.13
CA PRO A 415 -23.68 7.72 0.96
C PRO A 415 -23.45 8.57 2.21
N LEU A 416 -24.55 9.02 2.80
CA LEU A 416 -24.57 9.76 4.05
C LEU A 416 -24.88 8.81 5.21
N GLY A 417 -24.27 9.08 6.34
CA GLY A 417 -24.52 8.40 7.60
C GLY A 417 -23.26 8.21 8.45
N PRO A 418 -23.44 7.84 9.73
CA PRO A 418 -22.38 7.69 10.72
C PRO A 418 -21.53 6.41 10.54
N TYR A 419 -21.33 5.96 9.30
CA TYR A 419 -20.64 4.70 9.02
C TYR A 419 -19.23 4.93 8.48
N ILE A 420 -18.33 4.03 8.85
CA ILE A 420 -16.98 3.93 8.30
C ILE A 420 -16.95 2.77 7.33
N PHE A 421 -16.54 3.03 6.10
CA PHE A 421 -16.37 2.02 5.05
C PHE A 421 -14.88 1.79 4.85
N ALA A 422 -14.39 0.63 5.27
CA ALA A 422 -13.03 0.17 5.02
C ALA A 422 -13.04 -0.80 3.83
N VAL A 423 -12.38 -0.44 2.73
CA VAL A 423 -12.32 -1.27 1.53
C VAL A 423 -10.87 -1.57 1.18
N SER A 424 -10.50 -2.84 1.15
CA SER A 424 -9.16 -3.33 0.86
C SER A 424 -9.12 -4.09 -0.46
N VAL A 425 -8.14 -3.75 -1.29
CA VAL A 425 -7.83 -4.45 -2.54
C VAL A 425 -6.42 -5.01 -2.42
N THR A 426 -6.24 -6.31 -2.60
CA THR A 426 -4.93 -6.96 -2.55
C THR A 426 -4.64 -7.68 -3.86
N SER A 427 -3.48 -7.39 -4.44
CA SER A 427 -2.98 -8.00 -5.68
C SER A 427 -1.46 -7.87 -5.81
N PRO A 428 -0.76 -8.87 -6.40
CA PRO A 428 0.66 -8.73 -6.74
C PRO A 428 0.90 -7.66 -7.84
N PHE A 429 -0.13 -7.25 -8.57
CA PHE A 429 -0.03 -6.38 -9.74
C PHE A 429 -1.00 -5.18 -9.69
N ILE A 430 -1.23 -4.61 -8.49
CA ILE A 430 -2.03 -3.38 -8.36
C ILE A 430 -1.48 -2.30 -9.28
N LYS A 431 -2.36 -1.74 -10.12
CA LYS A 431 -2.04 -0.63 -11.01
C LYS A 431 -2.42 0.67 -10.31
N PHE A 432 -1.43 1.48 -10.01
CA PHE A 432 -1.63 2.84 -9.48
C PHE A 432 -1.61 3.86 -10.62
N LYS A 433 -2.34 4.96 -10.47
CA LYS A 433 -2.33 6.07 -11.44
C LYS A 433 -1.06 6.91 -11.37
N ASN A 434 -0.40 6.93 -10.21
CA ASN A 434 0.78 7.75 -9.93
C ASN A 434 1.82 6.95 -9.11
N ALA A 435 3.06 7.45 -9.08
CA ALA A 435 4.17 6.83 -8.36
C ALA A 435 4.05 6.97 -6.82
N SER A 436 3.23 7.89 -6.32
CA SER A 436 2.90 8.02 -4.89
C SER A 436 1.98 6.91 -4.37
N LYS A 437 1.38 6.11 -5.27
CA LYS A 437 0.54 4.94 -4.96
C LYS A 437 -0.70 5.24 -4.12
N GLU A 438 -1.28 6.43 -4.26
CA GLU A 438 -2.47 6.84 -3.48
C GLU A 438 -3.79 6.52 -4.19
N THR A 439 -3.73 6.22 -5.50
CA THR A 439 -4.91 6.02 -6.34
C THR A 439 -4.81 4.74 -7.16
N ILE A 440 -5.66 3.77 -6.87
CA ILE A 440 -5.83 2.55 -7.68
C ILE A 440 -6.56 2.91 -8.98
N ASP A 441 -6.02 2.44 -10.11
CA ASP A 441 -6.62 2.62 -11.43
C ASP A 441 -7.96 1.87 -11.57
N ALA A 442 -8.92 2.48 -12.25
CA ALA A 442 -10.32 2.05 -12.24
C ALA A 442 -10.70 1.32 -13.53
N SER A 443 -10.31 0.05 -13.63
CA SER A 443 -10.84 -0.85 -14.64
C SER A 443 -12.25 -1.33 -14.29
N ASP A 444 -13.05 -1.64 -15.31
CA ASP A 444 -14.45 -2.00 -15.11
C ASP A 444 -14.59 -3.34 -14.36
N GLU A 445 -13.73 -4.33 -14.64
CA GLU A 445 -13.72 -5.62 -13.91
C GLU A 445 -13.40 -5.45 -12.42
N LEU A 446 -12.41 -4.60 -12.09
CA LEU A 446 -12.04 -4.34 -10.71
C LEU A 446 -13.13 -3.57 -9.96
N VAL A 447 -13.67 -2.52 -10.58
CA VAL A 447 -14.75 -1.71 -10.00
C VAL A 447 -15.98 -2.59 -9.74
N GLU A 448 -16.33 -3.47 -10.67
CA GLU A 448 -17.45 -4.40 -10.53
C GLU A 448 -17.24 -5.41 -9.39
N GLU A 449 -16.04 -5.96 -9.22
CA GLU A 449 -15.78 -6.89 -8.11
C GLU A 449 -15.80 -6.18 -6.75
N ILE A 450 -15.29 -4.94 -6.66
CA ILE A 450 -15.43 -4.12 -5.46
C ILE A 450 -16.90 -3.84 -5.17
N ARG A 451 -17.67 -3.43 -6.19
CA ARG A 451 -19.10 -3.15 -6.09
C ARG A 451 -19.89 -4.35 -5.58
N ARG A 452 -19.60 -5.56 -6.08
CA ARG A 452 -20.23 -6.82 -5.61
C ARG A 452 -19.93 -7.11 -4.14
N THR A 453 -18.71 -6.81 -3.69
CA THR A 453 -18.31 -6.97 -2.29
C THR A 453 -19.08 -6.00 -1.39
N LEU A 454 -19.15 -4.74 -1.80
CA LEU A 454 -19.90 -3.68 -1.11
C LEU A 454 -21.38 -4.01 -1.01
N MET A 455 -22.00 -4.52 -2.07
CA MET A 455 -23.41 -4.94 -2.06
C MET A 455 -23.67 -6.07 -1.04
N GLN A 456 -22.74 -7.02 -0.91
CA GLN A 456 -22.86 -8.09 0.09
C GLN A 456 -22.76 -7.55 1.52
N ALA A 457 -21.85 -6.61 1.78
CA ALA A 457 -21.77 -5.93 3.08
C ALA A 457 -23.01 -5.06 3.35
N GLY A 458 -23.50 -4.36 2.32
CA GLY A 458 -24.72 -3.54 2.36
C GLY A 458 -25.98 -4.33 2.71
N GLN A 459 -26.07 -5.60 2.30
CA GLN A 459 -27.20 -6.47 2.69
C GLN A 459 -27.24 -6.71 4.21
N LYS A 460 -26.09 -6.84 4.87
CA LYS A 460 -26.01 -6.99 6.34
C LYS A 460 -26.39 -5.66 7.02
N LEU A 461 -25.87 -4.53 6.51
CA LEU A 461 -26.21 -3.19 6.97
C LEU A 461 -27.72 -2.90 6.88
N SER A 462 -28.34 -3.26 5.77
CA SER A 462 -29.78 -3.02 5.57
C SER A 462 -30.65 -3.75 6.58
N ARG A 463 -30.23 -4.95 7.03
CA ARG A 463 -30.96 -5.68 8.08
C ARG A 463 -30.83 -4.99 9.43
N HIS A 464 -29.65 -4.43 9.74
CA HIS A 464 -29.39 -3.66 10.95
C HIS A 464 -30.27 -2.41 11.00
N ILE A 465 -30.20 -1.56 9.98
CA ILE A 465 -30.98 -0.30 9.91
C ILE A 465 -32.48 -0.60 10.04
N ARG A 466 -33.00 -1.61 9.32
CA ARG A 466 -34.42 -1.99 9.44
C ARG A 466 -34.82 -2.47 10.83
N ALA A 467 -33.91 -3.11 11.56
CA ALA A 467 -34.16 -3.52 12.94
C ALA A 467 -34.23 -2.31 13.88
N GLU A 468 -33.36 -1.33 13.69
CA GLU A 468 -33.36 -0.06 14.44
C GLU A 468 -34.62 0.76 14.14
N ASP A 469 -34.98 0.95 12.87
CA ASP A 469 -36.18 1.67 12.46
C ASP A 469 -37.43 1.05 13.09
N LYS A 470 -37.51 -0.29 13.10
CA LYS A 470 -38.63 -1.02 13.71
C LYS A 470 -38.67 -0.85 15.23
N ALA A 471 -37.52 -0.83 15.90
CA ALA A 471 -37.44 -0.59 17.34
C ALA A 471 -37.86 0.84 17.69
N ALA A 472 -37.36 1.84 16.94
CA ALA A 472 -37.74 3.24 17.10
C ALA A 472 -39.23 3.48 16.84
N ASP A 473 -39.81 2.82 15.83
CA ASP A 473 -41.25 2.85 15.55
C ASP A 473 -42.07 2.29 16.71
N LEU A 474 -41.62 1.20 17.32
CA LEU A 474 -42.31 0.59 18.46
C LEU A 474 -42.25 1.52 19.69
N GLU A 475 -41.10 2.10 19.99
CA GLU A 475 -40.96 3.07 21.07
C GLU A 475 -41.84 4.31 20.85
N ARG A 476 -41.89 4.84 19.62
CA ARG A 476 -42.77 5.98 19.30
C ARG A 476 -44.23 5.64 19.57
N LYS A 477 -44.67 4.43 19.22
CA LYS A 477 -46.03 3.95 19.50
C LYS A 477 -46.30 3.80 21.00
N ILE A 478 -45.36 3.23 21.76
CA ILE A 478 -45.48 3.09 23.22
C ILE A 478 -45.59 4.47 23.87
N ARG A 479 -44.68 5.41 23.56
CA ARG A 479 -44.73 6.79 24.10
C ARG A 479 -46.01 7.52 23.73
N HIS A 480 -46.55 7.26 22.53
CA HIS A 480 -47.83 7.82 22.13
C HIS A 480 -49.00 7.24 22.94
N ILE A 481 -48.98 5.93 23.21
CA ILE A 481 -49.98 5.27 24.07
C ILE A 481 -49.88 5.82 25.50
N GLU A 482 -48.68 5.91 26.10
CA GLU A 482 -48.49 6.43 27.47
C GLU A 482 -48.89 7.90 27.63
N LYS A 483 -48.84 8.68 26.54
CA LYS A 483 -49.18 10.12 26.56
C LYS A 483 -50.67 10.40 26.36
N PHE A 484 -51.40 9.49 25.71
CA PHE A 484 -52.79 9.71 25.26
C PHE A 484 -53.77 8.60 25.61
N GLY A 485 -53.33 7.48 26.17
CA GLY A 485 -54.14 6.41 26.75
C GLY A 485 -53.98 6.42 28.26
#